data_AF-A0A7X6YEW8-F1
#
_entry.id   AF-A0A7X6YEW8-F1
#
_cell.length_a   1.000
_cell.length_b   1.000
_cell.length_c   1.000
_cell.angle_alpha   90.00
_cell.angle_beta   90.00
_cell.angle_gamma   90.00
#
_symmetry.space_group_name_H-M   'P 1'
#
loop_
_entity.id
_entity.type
_entity.pdbx_description
1 polymer ?
#
loop_
_entity_poly.entity_id
_entity_poly.type
_entity_poly.pdbx_seq_one_letter_code
_entity_poly.pdbx_strand_id
1 'polypeptide(L)' 'LYEHKVFTQGIIWNIFSFDQWGVELGKVLAAKVLVELTLNERPLLRHDASTNALIARYRAAQGRA' A
#
# COMPACT_ATOMS: atom_id res chain seq x y z
N LEU A 1 -3.86 19.46 25.35
CA LEU A 1 -4.85 18.50 25.91
C LEU A 1 -4.82 17.13 25.22
N TYR A 2 -4.67 17.03 23.89
CA TYR A 2 -4.80 15.75 23.18
C TYR A 2 -3.54 14.85 23.15
N GLU A 3 -2.34 15.40 23.01
CA GLU A 3 -1.10 14.60 22.90
C GLU A 3 -0.83 13.78 24.16
N HIS A 4 -0.94 14.39 25.35
CA HIS A 4 -0.78 13.66 26.61
C HIS A 4 -1.88 12.62 26.87
N LYS A 5 -3.08 12.81 26.30
CA LYS A 5 -4.14 11.79 26.32
C LYS A 5 -3.70 10.56 25.53
N VAL A 6 -3.23 10.74 24.29
CA VAL A 6 -2.75 9.65 23.43
C VAL A 6 -1.52 8.98 24.05
N PHE A 7 -0.57 9.76 24.59
CA PHE A 7 0.58 9.24 25.31
C PHE A 7 0.17 8.34 26.48
N THR A 8 -0.73 8.81 27.35
CA THR A 8 -1.20 8.03 28.51
C THR A 8 -1.86 6.72 28.08
N GLN A 9 -2.68 6.76 27.02
CA GLN A 9 -3.30 5.56 26.44
C GLN A 9 -2.25 4.56 25.93
N GLY A 10 -1.20 5.05 25.25
CA GLY A 10 -0.10 4.22 24.78
C GLY A 10 0.62 3.47 25.90
N ILE A 11 0.89 4.16 27.02
CA ILE A 11 1.52 3.55 28.20
C ILE A 11 0.61 2.48 28.83
N ILE A 12 -0.70 2.77 29.00
CA ILE A 12 -1.65 1.81 29.59
C ILE A 12 -1.74 0.52 28.75
N TRP A 13 -1.76 0.64 27.43
CA TRP A 13 -1.84 -0.51 26.53
C TRP A 13 -0.48 -1.16 26.23
N ASN A 14 0.61 -0.65 26.79
CA ASN A 14 1.96 -1.12 26.54
C ASN A 14 2.29 -1.18 25.03
N ILE A 15 1.91 -0.13 24.29
CA ILE A 15 2.21 0.05 22.87
C ILE A 15 3.11 1.26 22.65
N PHE A 16 3.92 1.22 21.58
CA PHE A 16 4.80 2.31 21.24
C PHE A 16 4.09 3.33 20.32
N SER A 17 3.57 4.41 20.90
CA SER A 17 2.76 5.41 20.16
C SER A 17 3.55 6.37 19.27
N PHE A 18 4.88 6.23 19.21
CA PHE A 18 5.78 7.11 18.45
C PHE A 18 6.46 6.39 17.27
N ASP A 19 6.05 5.17 16.95
CA ASP A 19 6.48 4.47 15.73
C ASP A 19 5.39 4.46 14.67
N GLN A 20 5.79 4.05 13.47
CA GLN A 20 4.92 3.97 12.31
C GLN A 20 5.33 2.84 11.36
N TRP A 21 5.78 1.69 11.89
CA TRP A 21 6.28 0.59 11.05
C TRP A 21 5.25 0.09 10.02
N GLY A 22 3.97 0.19 10.34
CA GLY A 22 2.86 -0.25 9.48
C GLY A 22 2.77 0.44 8.12
N VAL A 23 3.49 1.54 7.87
CA VAL A 23 3.43 2.26 6.59
C VAL A 23 4.39 1.71 5.54
N GLU A 24 5.42 0.97 5.95
CA GLU A 24 6.57 0.68 5.07
C GLU A 24 6.24 -0.32 3.97
N LEU A 25 5.52 -1.40 4.29
CA LEU A 25 5.16 -2.41 3.30
C LEU A 25 4.29 -1.83 2.17
N GLY A 26 3.33 -0.96 2.53
CA GLY A 26 2.47 -0.29 1.55
C GLY A 26 3.27 0.57 0.57
N LYS A 27 4.27 1.31 1.03
CA LYS A 27 5.16 2.12 0.17
C LYS A 27 5.93 1.24 -0.82
N VAL A 28 6.49 0.12 -0.35
CA VAL A 28 7.24 -0.82 -1.20
C VAL A 28 6.34 -1.49 -2.24
N LEU A 29 5.13 -1.90 -1.85
CA LEU A 29 4.16 -2.51 -2.77
C LEU A 29 3.68 -1.50 -3.82
N ALA A 30 3.36 -0.27 -3.41
CA ALA A 30 2.91 0.77 -4.32
C ALA A 30 3.95 1.10 -5.41
N ALA A 31 5.23 1.15 -5.06
CA ALA A 31 6.31 1.36 -6.03
C ALA A 31 6.35 0.27 -7.12
N LYS A 32 6.13 -1.00 -6.75
CA LYS A 32 6.07 -2.13 -7.70
C LYS A 32 4.84 -2.03 -8.59
N VAL A 33 3.66 -1.83 -7.99
CA VAL A 33 2.40 -1.71 -8.73
C VAL A 33 2.43 -0.53 -9.71
N LEU A 34 3.04 0.61 -9.32
CA LEU A 34 3.17 1.76 -10.22
C LEU A 34 3.89 1.41 -11.54
N VAL A 35 4.96 0.60 -11.47
CA VAL A 35 5.67 0.14 -12.67
C VAL A 35 4.74 -0.72 -13.52
N GLU A 36 4.06 -1.69 -12.91
CA GLU A 36 3.14 -2.60 -13.61
C GLU A 36 1.95 -1.87 -14.26
N LEU A 37 1.50 -0.73 -13.72
CA LEU A 37 0.44 0.07 -14.30
C LEU A 37 0.90 0.93 -15.48
N THR A 38 2.17 1.34 -15.50
CA THR A 38 2.71 2.35 -16.44
C THR A 38 3.53 1.78 -17.58
N LEU A 39 3.98 0.52 -17.48
CA LEU A 39 4.64 -0.16 -18.59
C LEU A 39 3.79 -0.13 -19.87
N ASN A 40 4.41 0.12 -21.02
CA ASN A 40 3.69 0.12 -22.31
C ASN A 40 3.24 -1.30 -22.71
N GLU A 41 4.08 -2.30 -22.42
CA GLU A 41 3.78 -3.70 -22.67
C GLU A 41 3.03 -4.33 -21.50
N ARG A 42 2.35 -5.46 -21.78
CA ARG A 42 1.61 -6.21 -20.76
C ARG A 42 2.58 -6.91 -19.79
N PRO A 43 2.61 -6.53 -18.50
CA PRO A 43 3.54 -7.13 -17.54
C PRO A 43 3.09 -8.54 -17.11
N LEU A 44 4.06 -9.37 -16.74
CA LEU A 44 3.80 -10.60 -16.00
C LEU A 44 3.54 -10.25 -14.52
N LEU A 45 2.27 -10.33 -14.11
CA LEU A 45 1.87 -10.02 -12.73
C LEU A 45 2.06 -11.23 -11.80
N ARG A 46 2.55 -10.98 -10.60
CA ARG A 46 2.81 -12.02 -9.57
C ARG A 46 2.14 -11.70 -8.24
N HIS A 47 1.00 -11.01 -8.27
CA HIS A 47 0.16 -10.78 -7.09
C HIS A 47 -0.95 -11.83 -7.00
N ASP A 48 -1.78 -11.72 -5.99
CA ASP A 48 -3.02 -12.49 -5.90
C ASP A 48 -3.99 -12.17 -7.05
N ALA A 49 -5.00 -13.03 -7.22
CA ALA A 49 -5.94 -12.93 -8.33
C ALA A 49 -6.75 -11.62 -8.33
N SER A 50 -7.08 -11.07 -7.15
CA SER A 50 -7.84 -9.81 -7.04
C SER A 50 -6.99 -8.64 -7.55
N THR A 51 -5.76 -8.52 -7.04
CA THR A 51 -4.83 -7.46 -7.44
C THR A 51 -4.51 -7.53 -8.93
N ASN A 52 -4.25 -8.72 -9.48
CA ASN A 52 -3.98 -8.90 -10.90
C ASN A 52 -5.17 -8.48 -11.78
N ALA A 53 -6.39 -8.84 -11.38
CA ALA A 53 -7.60 -8.47 -12.12
C ALA A 53 -7.82 -6.94 -12.13
N LEU A 54 -7.57 -6.27 -11.02
CA LEU A 54 -7.70 -4.82 -10.91
C LEU A 54 -6.64 -4.07 -11.73
N ILE A 55 -5.38 -4.53 -11.72
CA ILE A 55 -4.31 -3.97 -12.55
C ILE A 55 -4.67 -4.09 -14.04
N ALA A 56 -5.10 -5.28 -14.48
CA ALA A 56 -5.51 -5.51 -15.86
C ALA A 56 -6.68 -4.61 -16.27
N ARG A 57 -7.70 -4.49 -15.41
CA ARG A 57 -8.85 -3.60 -15.65
C ARG A 57 -8.44 -2.14 -15.76
N TYR A 58 -7.58 -1.66 -14.88
CA TYR A 58 -7.07 -0.28 -14.93
C TYR A 58 -6.32 -0.03 -16.23
N ARG A 59 -5.39 -0.91 -16.61
CA ARG A 59 -4.60 -0.77 -17.84
C ARG A 59 -5.48 -0.72 -19.08
N ALA A 60 -6.49 -1.60 -19.17
CA ALA A 60 -7.46 -1.57 -20.26
C ALA A 60 -8.22 -0.24 -20.35
N ALA A 61 -8.67 0.30 -19.21
CA ALA A 61 -9.34 1.61 -19.16
C ALA A 61 -8.42 2.78 -19.56
N GLN A 62 -7.11 2.61 -19.46
CA GLN A 62 -6.10 3.58 -19.88
C GLN A 62 -5.58 3.34 -21.31
N GLY A 63 -6.14 2.38 -22.05
CA GLY A 63 -5.67 2.04 -23.40
C GLY A 63 -4.33 1.32 -23.44
N ARG A 64 -3.91 0.68 -22.33
CA ARG A 64 -2.62 -0.02 -22.16
C ARG A 64 -2.77 -1.55 -22.03
N ALA A 65 -3.75 -2.11 -22.72
CA ALA A 65 -4.13 -3.53 -22.63
C ALA A 65 -2.98 -4.49 -23.00
#